data_AF-A0A1B2EWG4-F1
#
_entry.id   AF-A0A1B2EWG4-F1
#
_cell.length_a   1.000
_cell.length_b   1.000
_cell.length_c   1.000
_cell.angle_alpha   90.00
_cell.angle_beta   90.00
_cell.angle_gamma   90.00
#
_symmetry.space_group_name_H-M   'P 1'
#
loop_
_entity.id
_entity.type
_entity.pdbx_description
1 polymer ?
#
loop_
_entity_poly.entity_id
_entity_poly.type
_entity_poly.pdbx_seq_one_letter_code
_entity_poly.pdbx_strand_id
1 'polypeptide(L)' 'MHDWYPVRLAPRDGTPVIIWIEDAEAPPTYPVTVGVWETDDITTRSHWRVFGARFGTHTYFDQHIVGWRPLPRIRQSRGG' A
#
# COMPACT_ATOMS: atom_id res chain seq x y z
N MET A 1 9.15 -1.87 15.42
CA MET A 1 8.24 -2.46 14.42
C MET A 1 6.89 -2.89 15.04
N HIS A 2 6.41 -2.22 16.10
CA HIS A 2 5.22 -2.69 16.84
C HIS A 2 3.87 -2.35 16.18
N ASP A 3 3.85 -1.51 15.15
CA ASP A 3 2.62 -1.01 14.50
C ASP A 3 2.44 -1.47 13.04
N TRP A 4 3.31 -2.38 12.56
CA TRP A 4 3.25 -2.90 11.19
C TRP A 4 2.83 -4.36 11.20
N TYR A 5 1.79 -4.68 10.45
CA TYR A 5 1.26 -6.03 10.30
C TYR A 5 1.88 -6.71 9.07
N PRO A 6 2.00 -8.05 9.07
CA PRO A 6 2.42 -8.80 7.89
C PRO A 6 1.49 -8.52 6.69
N VAL A 7 2.06 -8.31 5.49
CA VAL A 7 1.28 -7.97 4.27
C VAL A 7 0.17 -8.99 3.97
N ARG A 8 0.37 -10.28 4.26
CA ARG A 8 -0.66 -11.33 4.09
C ARG A 8 -1.98 -11.06 4.84
N LEU A 9 -1.96 -10.19 5.85
CA LEU A 9 -3.14 -9.80 6.62
C LEU A 9 -3.79 -8.50 6.12
N ALA A 10 -3.19 -7.84 5.13
CA ALA A 10 -3.70 -6.61 4.58
C ALA A 10 -5.01 -6.85 3.82
N PRO A 11 -5.95 -5.88 3.86
CA PRO A 11 -7.21 -5.99 3.13
C PRO A 11 -6.98 -6.06 1.62
N ARG A 12 -7.72 -6.96 0.96
CA ARG A 12 -7.64 -7.24 -0.50
C ARG A 12 -8.91 -6.83 -1.24
N ASP A 13 -9.66 -5.91 -0.65
CA ASP A 13 -10.98 -5.46 -1.08
C ASP A 13 -10.96 -4.04 -1.68
N GLY A 14 -9.77 -3.53 -2.02
CA GLY A 14 -9.58 -2.16 -2.50
C GLY A 14 -9.49 -1.11 -1.40
N THR A 15 -9.57 -1.49 -0.12
CA THR A 15 -9.36 -0.55 0.99
C THR A 15 -7.93 0.01 0.97
N PRO A 16 -7.73 1.34 0.95
CA PRO A 16 -6.40 1.93 0.97
C PRO A 16 -5.73 1.75 2.34
N VAL A 17 -4.45 1.39 2.31
CA VAL A 17 -3.61 1.19 3.49
C VAL A 17 -2.25 1.85 3.31
N ILE A 18 -1.52 2.04 4.42
CA ILE A 18 -0.12 2.42 4.34
C ILE A 18 0.69 1.13 4.21
N ILE A 19 1.57 1.06 3.22
CA ILE A 19 2.49 -0.05 3.01
C ILE A 19 3.93 0.42 3.15
N TRP A 20 4.78 -0.48 3.63
CA TRP A 20 6.24 -0.34 3.59
C TRP A 20 6.79 -1.26 2.53
N ILE A 21 7.38 -0.67 1.50
CA ILE A 21 7.98 -1.32 0.35
C ILE A 21 9.50 -1.44 0.53
N GLU A 22 10.02 -2.61 0.21
CA GLU A 22 11.43 -2.90 0.01
C GLU A 22 11.57 -3.65 -1.33
N ASP A 23 12.13 -2.98 -2.32
CA ASP A 23 12.36 -3.53 -3.65
C ASP A 23 13.83 -3.30 -4.01
N ALA A 24 14.57 -4.39 -4.18
CA ALA A 24 16.01 -4.34 -4.47
C ALA A 24 16.30 -3.97 -5.92
N GLU A 25 15.39 -4.27 -6.85
CA GLU A 25 15.55 -3.99 -8.28
C GLU A 25 15.12 -2.57 -8.61
N ALA A 26 14.04 -2.09 -7.99
CA ALA A 26 13.50 -0.74 -8.17
C ALA A 26 13.11 -0.09 -6.83
N PRO A 27 14.10 0.34 -6.02
CA PRO A 27 13.83 0.95 -4.72
C PRO A 27 12.90 2.17 -4.83
N PRO A 28 11.82 2.25 -4.04
CA PRO A 28 10.90 3.38 -4.10
C PRO A 28 11.55 4.65 -3.52
N THR A 29 11.23 5.81 -4.11
CA THR A 29 11.66 7.12 -3.58
C THR A 29 11.20 7.33 -2.13
N TYR A 30 10.00 6.84 -1.80
CA TYR A 30 9.47 6.83 -0.44
C TYR A 30 9.09 5.39 -0.08
N PRO A 31 9.85 4.71 0.80
CA PRO A 31 9.59 3.32 1.15
C PRO A 31 8.27 3.14 1.90
N VAL A 32 7.70 4.20 2.46
CA VAL A 32 6.38 4.19 3.10
C VAL A 32 5.42 5.06 2.30
N THR A 33 4.35 4.47 1.79
CA THR A 33 3.34 5.17 0.96
C THR A 33 1.95 4.53 1.09
N VAL A 34 0.95 5.14 0.47
CA VAL A 34 -0.41 4.60 0.38
C VAL A 34 -0.52 3.64 -0.81
N GLY A 35 -1.02 2.44 -0.54
CA GLY A 35 -1.29 1.41 -1.53
C GLY A 35 -2.75 0.94 -1.49
N VAL A 36 -3.25 0.51 -2.64
CA VAL A 36 -4.55 -0.13 -2.82
C VAL A 36 -4.34 -1.47 -3.51
N TRP A 37 -5.04 -2.50 -3.05
CA TRP A 37 -5.04 -3.80 -3.72
C TRP A 37 -5.92 -3.74 -4.96
N GLU A 38 -5.35 -4.04 -6.13
CA GLU A 38 -6.07 -4.14 -7.39
C GLU A 38 -5.83 -5.52 -8.02
N THR A 39 -6.78 -5.96 -8.84
CA THR A 39 -6.62 -7.12 -9.72
C THR A 39 -6.78 -6.63 -11.14
N ASP A 40 -5.77 -6.90 -11.97
CA ASP A 40 -5.81 -6.55 -13.38
C ASP A 40 -6.74 -7.53 -14.12
N ASP A 41 -7.78 -7.00 -14.76
CA ASP A 41 -8.82 -7.82 -15.40
C ASP A 41 -8.31 -8.62 -16.61
N ILE A 42 -7.22 -8.19 -17.25
CA ILE A 42 -6.67 -8.81 -18.46
C ILE A 42 -5.75 -9.98 -18.10
N THR A 43 -4.87 -9.76 -17.13
CA THR A 43 -3.85 -10.72 -16.70
C THR A 43 -4.28 -11.54 -15.50
N THR A 44 -5.40 -11.18 -14.86
CA THR A 44 -5.90 -11.74 -13.59
C THR A 44 -4.90 -11.66 -12.44
N ARG A 45 -3.86 -10.82 -12.57
CA ARG A 45 -2.82 -10.67 -11.57
C ARG A 45 -3.18 -9.58 -10.57
N SER A 46 -3.14 -9.95 -9.29
CA SER A 46 -3.36 -9.01 -8.21
C SER A 46 -2.06 -8.38 -7.72
N HIS A 47 -2.10 -7.09 -7.43
CA HIS A 47 -0.95 -6.30 -7.02
C HIS A 47 -1.36 -5.10 -6.17
N TRP A 48 -0.38 -4.54 -5.46
CA TRP A 48 -0.50 -3.25 -4.79
C TRP A 48 -0.22 -2.14 -5.78
N ARG A 49 -1.24 -1.34 -6.03
CA ARG A 49 -1.12 -0.07 -6.72
C ARG A 49 -0.72 1.01 -5.72
N VAL A 50 0.40 1.69 -5.93
CA VAL A 50 0.83 2.80 -5.06
C VAL A 50 0.70 4.17 -5.71
N PHE A 51 0.33 5.15 -4.90
CA PHE A 51 0.20 6.55 -5.31
C PHE A 51 1.51 7.28 -5.02
N GLY A 52 2.38 7.37 -6.03
CA GLY A 52 3.63 8.13 -5.98
C GLY A 52 3.44 9.54 -6.52
N ALA A 53 3.82 10.56 -5.74
CA ALA A 53 3.85 11.93 -6.25
C ALA A 53 4.99 12.07 -7.29
N ARG A 54 4.58 12.45 -8.52
CA ARG A 54 5.36 13.00 -9.64
C ARG A 54 5.58 12.09 -10.85
N PHE A 55 5.69 10.77 -10.74
CA PHE A 55 5.85 9.90 -11.92
C PHE A 55 5.19 8.54 -11.71
N GLY A 56 4.00 8.36 -12.28
CA GLY A 56 3.43 7.04 -12.54
C GLY A 56 2.75 6.34 -11.36
N THR A 57 1.82 5.47 -11.73
CA THR A 57 1.33 4.41 -10.85
C THR A 57 2.34 3.28 -10.89
N HIS A 58 2.93 2.92 -9.74
CA HIS A 58 3.80 1.75 -9.64
C HIS A 58 3.01 0.56 -9.09
N THR A 59 3.35 -0.63 -9.55
CA THR A 59 2.74 -1.89 -9.12
C THR A 59 3.76 -2.70 -8.31
N TYR A 60 3.37 -3.14 -7.12
CA TYR A 60 4.21 -3.96 -6.24
C TYR A 60 3.47 -5.23 -5.84
N PHE A 61 4.20 -6.33 -5.68
CA PHE A 61 3.64 -7.59 -5.19
C PHE A 61 3.95 -7.77 -3.71
N ASP A 62 3.28 -8.72 -3.05
CA ASP A 62 3.48 -8.98 -1.61
C ASP A 62 4.94 -9.19 -1.22
N GLN A 63 5.75 -9.80 -2.09
CA GLN A 63 7.18 -10.02 -1.87
C GLN A 63 7.99 -8.72 -1.73
N HIS A 64 7.49 -7.61 -2.27
CA HIS A 64 8.11 -6.28 -2.15
C HIS A 64 7.60 -5.54 -0.90
N ILE A 65 6.63 -6.08 -0.16
CA ILE A 65 5.99 -5.39 0.97
C ILE A 65 6.38 -6.05 2.28
N VAL A 66 7.13 -5.33 3.10
CA VAL A 66 7.59 -5.84 4.41
C VAL A 66 6.55 -5.68 5.51
N GLY A 67 5.60 -4.75 5.34
CA GLY A 67 4.49 -4.59 6.28
C GLY A 67 3.44 -3.59 5.83
N TRP A 68 2.29 -3.62 6.50
CA TRP A 68 1.21 -2.65 6.29
C TRP A 68 0.64 -2.13 7.61
N ARG A 69 -0.08 -1.01 7.54
CA ARG A 69 -0.89 -0.48 8.65
C ARG A 69 -2.14 0.25 8.12
N PRO A 70 -3.23 0.32 8.89
CA PRO A 70 -4.41 1.06 8.47
C PRO A 70 -4.09 2.55 8.32
N LEU A 71 -4.83 3.24 7.46
CA LEU A 71 -4.77 4.70 7.40
C LEU A 71 -5.18 5.30 8.76
N PRO A 72 -4.50 6.37 9.22
CA PRO A 72 -4.93 7.10 10.39
C PRO A 72 -6.37 7.59 10.19
N ARG A 73 -7.28 7.21 11.08
CA ARG A 73 -8.62 7.77 11.08
C ARG A 73 -8.51 9.23 11.48
N ILE A 74 -8.80 10.16 10.56
CA ILE A 74 -9.04 11.55 10.95
C ILE A 74 -10.33 11.53 11.78
N ARG A 75 -10.21 11.69 13.09
CA ARG A 75 -11.35 12.09 13.91
C ARG A 75 -11.78 13.46 13.37
N GLN A 76 -12.88 13.50 12.63
CA GLN A 76 -13.57 14.77 12.43
C GLN A 76 -14.04 15.20 13.82
N SER A 77 -13.33 16.11 14.45
CA SER A 77 -13.92 16.94 15.48
C SER A 77 -15.04 17.70 14.80
N ARG A 78 -16.28 17.22 14.94
CA ARG A 78 -17.45 18.08 14.76
C ARG A 78 -17.27 19.20 15.78
N GLY A 79 -16.79 20.35 15.30
CA GLY A 79 -16.87 21.59 16.06
C GLY A 79 -18.33 21.82 16.40
N GLY A 80 -18.62 21.92 17.70
CA GLY A 80 -19.92 22.33 18.21
C GLY A 80 -20.10 23.84 18.14
#